data_AF-A0A178EMM8-F1
#
_entry.id   AF-A0A178EMM8-F1
#
_cell.length_a   1.000
_cell.length_b   1.000
_cell.length_c   1.000
_cell.angle_alpha   90.00
_cell.angle_beta   90.00
_cell.angle_gamma   90.00
#
_symmetry.space_group_name_H-M   'P 1'
#
loop_
_entity.id
_entity.type
_entity.pdbx_description
1 polymer ?
#
loop_
_entity_poly.entity_id
_entity_poly.type
_entity_poly.pdbx_seq_one_letter_code
_entity_poly.pdbx_strand_id
1 'polypeptide(L)'
;MDIPSSLARDISPPPRAKRRRGSCIPTSQASLEPADTIEPTLAAIEAGRAKIEDHLTYFRKHLQAAARLTSPGIPRLSISDFSSLYQSNQHEHGNHFVIHQHNHPKAGVHYDLRIQFSDASSISFAIPKGLPGDPNSKSIGRLAIETRVHCLWNHLIESASNKTGSLLIWDTGTYEVLPRKSNSTITPSPHTTDEDEDEEEGDTSRLDSASERQSHENEKLIFAFQTRYIRLRLYGTRLPKGYTIVLRLPSNELLRRPTARRKKSHQTARSRAQSQSSGRYLLDSDSDTTPTAPNNTQETHQQEEEDLNTDSEEDTQTRANNAYPGSTNSVGSIHQRHWFLQLDRQNSGFVLTPQSGKRKWVRGPSDGGFESFLVRGRDFERSVVTGRLAAEVESDEGVEGYVGRGGWVGVER
;
A
#
# COMPACT_ATOMS: atom_id res chain seq x y z
N MET A 1 -26.08 -9.90 25.37
CA MET A 1 -24.61 -9.97 25.43
C MET A 1 -24.09 -8.88 24.51
N ASP A 2 -23.83 -7.71 25.09
CA ASP A 2 -23.52 -6.50 24.33
C ASP A 2 -22.12 -6.57 23.72
N ILE A 3 -22.05 -6.24 22.43
CA ILE A 3 -20.83 -6.24 21.64
C ILE A 3 -19.97 -5.03 22.08
N PRO A 4 -18.69 -5.21 22.48
CA PRO A 4 -17.81 -4.11 22.87
C PRO A 4 -17.67 -3.04 21.77
N SER A 5 -17.62 -1.77 22.16
CA SER A 5 -17.49 -0.60 21.27
C SER A 5 -16.20 -0.57 20.42
N SER A 6 -15.26 -1.49 20.65
CA SER A 6 -14.08 -1.73 19.83
C SER A 6 -14.39 -2.47 18.51
N LEU A 7 -15.57 -3.10 18.37
CA LEU A 7 -16.01 -3.82 17.18
C LEU A 7 -16.86 -2.96 16.22
N ALA A 8 -17.09 -1.69 16.55
CA ALA A 8 -17.81 -0.72 15.71
C ALA A 8 -16.88 0.24 14.94
N ARG A 9 -15.55 -0.01 14.94
CA ARG A 9 -14.58 0.87 14.29
C ARG A 9 -14.51 0.62 12.78
N ASP A 10 -14.60 1.73 12.05
CA ASP A 10 -14.55 1.80 10.59
C ASP A 10 -13.33 1.07 9.99
N ILE A 11 -13.62 0.41 8.88
CA ILE A 11 -12.71 -0.29 7.99
C ILE A 11 -11.67 0.75 7.50
N SER A 12 -10.38 0.42 7.63
CA SER A 12 -9.22 1.33 7.56
C SER A 12 -9.17 2.30 6.36
N PRO A 13 -8.39 3.41 6.48
CA PRO A 13 -7.60 3.80 7.65
C PRO A 13 -8.33 4.83 8.54
N PRO A 14 -8.15 4.74 9.88
CA PRO A 14 -8.83 5.61 10.82
C PRO A 14 -8.33 7.07 10.76
N PRO A 15 -9.19 8.07 11.02
CA PRO A 15 -8.79 9.47 11.06
C PRO A 15 -8.04 9.83 12.36
N ARG A 16 -7.12 10.81 12.27
CA ARG A 16 -6.47 11.46 13.42
C ARG A 16 -7.52 12.05 14.37
N ALA A 17 -7.42 11.73 15.65
CA ALA A 17 -8.43 12.07 16.65
C ALA A 17 -8.57 13.59 16.88
N LYS A 18 -9.76 14.15 16.63
CA LYS A 18 -10.24 15.37 17.31
C LYS A 18 -11.65 15.13 17.84
N ARG A 19 -11.79 15.19 19.17
CA ARG A 19 -13.05 15.09 19.91
C ARG A 19 -14.06 16.14 19.44
N ARG A 20 -15.26 15.72 19.02
CA ARG A 20 -16.49 16.50 19.19
C ARG A 20 -17.66 15.58 19.51
N ARG A 21 -18.37 15.92 20.59
CA ARG A 21 -19.65 15.33 21.01
C ARG A 21 -20.77 15.87 20.12
N GLY A 22 -21.71 15.01 19.72
CA GLY A 22 -22.96 15.38 19.05
C GLY A 22 -24.05 14.36 19.36
N SER A 23 -25.23 14.87 19.73
CA SER A 23 -26.38 14.18 20.30
C SER A 23 -27.09 13.21 19.33
N CYS A 24 -27.63 12.12 19.86
CA CYS A 24 -28.50 11.17 19.17
C CYS A 24 -29.97 11.61 19.21
N ILE A 25 -30.71 11.30 18.14
CA ILE A 25 -32.18 11.34 18.04
C ILE A 25 -32.63 9.90 17.73
N PRO A 26 -33.62 9.31 18.43
CA PRO A 26 -34.07 7.94 18.15
C PRO A 26 -35.08 7.93 16.99
N THR A 27 -34.97 6.93 16.10
CA THR A 27 -35.95 6.65 15.05
C THR A 27 -36.69 5.34 15.37
N SER A 28 -37.99 5.36 15.10
CA SER A 28 -39.05 4.39 15.41
C SER A 28 -38.90 3.02 14.74
N GLN A 29 -39.34 2.00 15.48
CA GLN A 29 -39.49 0.61 15.04
C GLN A 29 -40.52 0.48 13.91
N ALA A 30 -40.21 -0.33 12.90
CA ALA A 30 -41.16 -0.87 11.94
C ALA A 30 -41.02 -2.41 11.86
N SER A 31 -42.18 -3.02 11.65
CA SER A 31 -42.62 -4.41 11.75
C SER A 31 -41.83 -5.47 11.00
N LEU A 32 -41.81 -6.67 11.60
CA LEU A 32 -41.29 -7.95 11.10
C LEU A 32 -42.24 -8.57 10.06
N GLU A 33 -41.71 -8.89 8.88
CA GLU A 33 -42.29 -9.79 7.88
C GLU A 33 -41.34 -11.02 7.70
N PRO A 34 -41.82 -12.18 7.23
CA PRO A 34 -41.09 -13.45 7.32
C PRO A 34 -39.84 -13.47 6.43
N ALA A 35 -38.74 -13.97 7.00
CA ALA A 35 -37.41 -13.96 6.40
C ALA A 35 -37.29 -14.99 5.26
N ASP A 36 -37.35 -14.53 4.01
CA ASP A 36 -36.51 -15.11 2.97
C ASP A 36 -35.06 -15.04 3.47
N THR A 37 -34.29 -16.13 3.35
CA THR A 37 -32.89 -16.16 3.75
C THR A 37 -32.08 -15.26 2.82
N ILE A 38 -32.01 -13.97 3.16
CA ILE A 38 -31.22 -12.97 2.42
C ILE A 38 -29.75 -13.38 2.52
N GLU A 39 -29.15 -13.81 1.39
CA GLU A 39 -27.71 -14.06 1.31
C GLU A 39 -26.95 -12.77 1.74
N PRO A 40 -25.91 -12.88 2.57
CA PRO A 40 -25.23 -11.71 3.12
C PRO A 40 -24.48 -10.93 2.03
N THR A 41 -24.61 -9.61 1.99
CA THR A 41 -23.90 -8.80 0.98
C THR A 41 -22.38 -8.89 1.12
N LEU A 42 -21.64 -8.75 0.01
CA LEU A 42 -20.16 -8.80 0.04
C LEU A 42 -19.55 -7.75 0.98
N ALA A 43 -20.08 -6.52 0.95
CA ALA A 43 -19.66 -5.46 1.86
C ALA A 43 -19.97 -5.78 3.34
N ALA A 44 -21.00 -6.58 3.64
CA ALA A 44 -21.27 -7.03 5.00
C ALA A 44 -20.25 -8.08 5.46
N ILE A 45 -19.84 -8.99 4.56
CA ILE A 45 -18.78 -9.98 4.82
C ILE A 45 -17.42 -9.27 4.98
N GLU A 46 -17.06 -8.36 4.08
CA GLU A 46 -15.85 -7.52 4.16
C GLU A 46 -15.75 -6.81 5.52
N ALA A 47 -16.86 -6.20 5.95
CA ALA A 47 -16.94 -5.48 7.21
C ALA A 47 -16.97 -6.38 8.46
N GLY A 48 -16.99 -7.71 8.29
CA GLY A 48 -17.16 -8.67 9.40
C GLY A 48 -18.53 -8.61 10.08
N ARG A 49 -19.54 -8.03 9.42
CA ARG A 49 -20.93 -7.93 9.90
C ARG A 49 -21.76 -9.17 9.58
N ALA A 50 -21.32 -9.97 8.60
CA ALA A 50 -21.87 -11.28 8.28
C ALA A 50 -20.77 -12.33 8.35
N LYS A 51 -21.12 -13.54 8.79
CA LYS A 51 -20.21 -14.70 8.79
C LYS A 51 -20.70 -15.69 7.75
N ILE A 52 -19.77 -16.22 6.98
CA ILE A 52 -19.98 -17.31 6.04
C ILE A 52 -19.03 -18.45 6.39
N GLU A 53 -19.47 -19.69 6.20
CA GLU A 53 -18.64 -20.87 6.51
C GLU A 53 -17.70 -21.16 5.34
N ASP A 54 -18.26 -21.36 4.15
CA ASP A 54 -17.50 -21.61 2.92
C ASP A 54 -17.33 -20.32 2.10
N HIS A 55 -16.23 -19.62 2.36
CA HIS A 55 -15.87 -18.41 1.65
C HIS A 55 -15.60 -18.67 0.16
N LEU A 56 -14.95 -19.79 -0.17
CA LEU A 56 -14.55 -20.09 -1.54
C LEU A 56 -15.78 -20.31 -2.43
N THR A 57 -16.71 -21.15 -2.00
CA THR A 57 -17.95 -21.40 -2.76
C THR A 57 -18.78 -20.12 -2.92
N TYR A 58 -18.90 -19.33 -1.85
CA TYR A 58 -19.65 -18.08 -1.87
C TYR A 58 -19.05 -17.06 -2.87
N PHE A 59 -17.77 -16.73 -2.74
CA PHE A 59 -17.13 -15.74 -3.62
C PHE A 59 -17.03 -16.26 -5.06
N ARG A 60 -16.78 -17.56 -5.27
CA ARG A 60 -16.76 -18.14 -6.61
C ARG A 60 -18.08 -17.92 -7.35
N LYS A 61 -19.22 -18.17 -6.70
CA LYS A 61 -20.56 -17.95 -7.26
C LYS A 61 -20.74 -16.49 -7.67
N HIS A 62 -20.37 -15.55 -6.80
CA HIS A 62 -20.53 -14.11 -7.07
C HIS A 62 -19.60 -13.62 -8.19
N LEU A 63 -18.32 -13.98 -8.14
CA LEU A 63 -17.34 -13.61 -9.16
C LEU A 63 -17.70 -14.16 -10.54
N GLN A 64 -18.24 -15.39 -10.59
CA GLN A 64 -18.72 -15.99 -11.84
C GLN A 64 -19.91 -15.23 -12.42
N ALA A 65 -20.86 -14.80 -11.57
CA ALA A 65 -22.02 -14.03 -12.01
C ALA A 65 -21.64 -12.63 -12.52
N ALA A 66 -20.60 -12.02 -11.95
CA ALA A 66 -20.16 -10.67 -12.30
C ALA A 66 -19.06 -10.62 -13.38
N ALA A 67 -18.59 -11.78 -13.88
CA ALA A 67 -17.50 -11.83 -14.84
C ALA A 67 -17.90 -11.21 -16.20
N ARG A 68 -17.01 -10.37 -16.75
CA ARG A 68 -17.17 -9.70 -18.05
C ARG A 68 -16.16 -10.23 -19.06
N LEU A 69 -16.55 -10.23 -20.33
CA LEU A 69 -15.64 -10.48 -21.44
C LEU A 69 -14.66 -9.32 -21.60
N THR A 70 -13.39 -9.64 -21.85
CA THR A 70 -12.33 -8.66 -22.09
C THR A 70 -11.71 -8.91 -23.45
N SER A 71 -11.13 -7.87 -24.04
CA SER A 71 -10.40 -7.99 -25.31
C SER A 71 -9.28 -9.03 -25.22
N PRO A 72 -8.95 -9.72 -26.33
CA PRO A 72 -7.80 -10.60 -26.38
C PRO A 72 -6.50 -9.88 -25.95
N GLY A 73 -5.64 -10.58 -25.22
CA GLY A 73 -4.36 -10.04 -24.75
C GLY A 73 -4.40 -9.31 -23.39
N ILE A 74 -5.59 -9.07 -22.81
CA ILE A 74 -5.70 -8.63 -21.42
C ILE A 74 -5.46 -9.85 -20.50
N PRO A 75 -4.52 -9.79 -19.54
CA PRO A 75 -4.29 -10.89 -18.61
C PRO A 75 -5.55 -11.27 -17.84
N ARG A 76 -5.91 -12.55 -17.86
CA ARG A 76 -7.09 -13.10 -17.19
C ARG A 76 -6.75 -14.44 -16.55
N LEU A 77 -7.30 -14.66 -15.35
CA LEU A 77 -7.31 -15.93 -14.66
C LEU A 77 -8.74 -16.46 -14.68
N SER A 78 -8.94 -17.71 -15.11
CA SER A 78 -10.28 -18.29 -15.11
C SER A 78 -10.78 -18.45 -13.67
N ILE A 79 -12.10 -18.40 -13.45
CA ILE A 79 -12.69 -18.61 -12.12
C ILE A 79 -12.28 -19.97 -11.54
N SER A 80 -12.13 -20.99 -12.40
CA SER A 80 -11.69 -22.32 -12.00
C SER A 80 -10.24 -22.29 -11.52
N ASP A 81 -9.33 -21.71 -12.31
CA ASP A 81 -7.91 -21.64 -11.97
C ASP A 81 -7.68 -20.76 -10.73
N PHE A 82 -8.44 -19.68 -10.58
CA PHE A 82 -8.42 -18.85 -9.37
C PHE A 82 -8.87 -19.62 -8.13
N SER A 83 -9.93 -20.42 -8.25
CA SER A 83 -10.40 -21.29 -7.16
C SER A 83 -9.35 -22.34 -6.79
N SER A 84 -8.73 -22.97 -7.80
CA SER A 84 -7.67 -23.96 -7.60
C SER A 84 -6.42 -23.35 -6.95
N LEU A 85 -5.99 -22.16 -7.41
CA LEU A 85 -4.88 -21.41 -6.82
C LEU A 85 -5.12 -21.09 -5.35
N TYR A 86 -6.32 -20.63 -5.01
CA TYR A 86 -6.66 -20.33 -3.63
C TYR A 86 -6.66 -21.60 -2.78
N GLN A 87 -7.39 -22.64 -3.22
CA GLN A 87 -7.53 -23.90 -2.49
C GLN A 87 -6.19 -24.62 -2.29
N SER A 88 -5.29 -24.60 -3.29
CA SER A 88 -3.96 -25.21 -3.17
C SER A 88 -3.06 -24.52 -2.15
N ASN A 89 -3.41 -23.30 -1.72
CA ASN A 89 -2.67 -22.52 -0.73
C ASN A 89 -3.38 -22.44 0.63
N GLN A 90 -4.54 -23.10 0.81
CA GLN A 90 -5.25 -23.16 2.09
C GLN A 90 -4.59 -24.19 3.04
N HIS A 91 -3.34 -23.94 3.40
CA HIS A 91 -2.57 -24.75 4.35
C HIS A 91 -1.50 -23.90 5.04
N GLU A 92 -0.88 -24.42 6.09
CA GLU A 92 0.07 -23.70 6.95
C GLU A 92 1.22 -23.04 6.19
N HIS A 93 1.76 -23.73 5.18
CA HIS A 93 2.87 -23.25 4.34
C HIS A 93 2.45 -22.56 3.03
N GLY A 94 1.20 -22.08 2.93
CA GLY A 94 0.70 -21.46 1.70
C GLY A 94 1.47 -20.18 1.34
N ASN A 95 1.66 -19.94 0.04
CA ASN A 95 2.42 -18.81 -0.49
C ASN A 95 1.61 -17.99 -1.49
N HIS A 96 0.33 -17.81 -1.23
CA HIS A 96 -0.56 -17.01 -2.05
C HIS A 96 -0.36 -15.50 -1.82
N PHE A 97 -0.44 -14.71 -2.90
CA PHE A 97 -0.54 -13.26 -2.80
C PHE A 97 -1.71 -12.73 -3.62
N VAL A 98 -2.17 -11.55 -3.23
CA VAL A 98 -3.15 -10.77 -3.98
C VAL A 98 -2.73 -9.31 -3.97
N ILE A 99 -2.95 -8.63 -5.08
CA ILE A 99 -2.86 -7.19 -5.18
C ILE A 99 -4.26 -6.69 -5.47
N HIS A 100 -4.86 -5.97 -4.52
CA HIS A 100 -6.12 -5.30 -4.78
C HIS A 100 -5.88 -3.87 -5.25
N GLN A 101 -6.62 -3.41 -6.25
CA GLN A 101 -6.82 -1.98 -6.43
C GLN A 101 -7.95 -1.54 -5.51
N HIS A 102 -7.66 -0.59 -4.62
CA HIS A 102 -8.61 -0.06 -3.65
C HIS A 102 -8.87 1.41 -3.94
N ASN A 103 -10.09 1.73 -4.35
CA ASN A 103 -10.56 3.09 -4.54
C ASN A 103 -11.28 3.56 -3.27
N HIS A 104 -10.53 3.94 -2.24
CA HIS A 104 -11.10 4.27 -0.93
C HIS A 104 -11.52 5.74 -0.84
N PRO A 105 -12.65 6.11 -0.19
CA PRO A 105 -13.17 7.49 -0.22
C PRO A 105 -12.23 8.51 0.43
N LYS A 106 -11.51 8.13 1.51
CA LYS A 106 -10.53 8.99 2.19
C LYS A 106 -9.11 8.90 1.62
N ALA A 107 -8.57 7.70 1.47
CA ALA A 107 -7.20 7.52 0.97
C ALA A 107 -7.07 7.82 -0.53
N GLY A 108 -8.13 7.59 -1.31
CA GLY A 108 -8.10 7.58 -2.77
C GLY A 108 -7.66 6.23 -3.33
N VAL A 109 -7.38 6.20 -4.63
CA VAL A 109 -6.89 5.01 -5.32
C VAL A 109 -5.51 4.62 -4.79
N HIS A 110 -5.35 3.36 -4.40
CA HIS A 110 -4.09 2.75 -4.01
C HIS A 110 -4.14 1.25 -4.28
N TYR A 111 -3.00 0.57 -4.06
CA TYR A 111 -2.88 -0.85 -4.32
C TYR A 111 -2.45 -1.59 -3.05
N ASP A 112 -3.26 -2.53 -2.59
CA ASP A 112 -2.97 -3.33 -1.41
C ASP A 112 -2.29 -4.64 -1.82
N LEU A 113 -0.99 -4.75 -1.56
CA LEU A 113 -0.25 -6.00 -1.68
C LEU A 113 -0.43 -6.81 -0.41
N ARG A 114 -1.09 -7.98 -0.51
CA ARG A 114 -1.34 -8.88 0.61
C ARG A 114 -0.66 -10.22 0.35
N ILE A 115 0.12 -10.67 1.31
CA ILE A 115 1.03 -11.81 1.17
C ILE A 115 0.75 -12.78 2.31
N GLN A 116 0.30 -13.98 1.97
CA GLN A 116 0.01 -15.03 2.94
C GLN A 116 1.29 -15.38 3.73
N PHE A 117 1.18 -15.59 5.04
CA PHE A 117 2.27 -16.13 5.86
C PHE A 117 1.85 -17.30 6.73
N SER A 118 0.54 -17.58 6.83
CA SER A 118 -0.02 -18.75 7.51
C SER A 118 -1.21 -19.30 6.73
N ASP A 119 -1.77 -20.42 7.19
CA ASP A 119 -3.03 -21.01 6.71
C ASP A 119 -4.21 -20.03 6.60
N ALA A 120 -4.28 -19.04 7.49
CA ALA A 120 -5.43 -18.16 7.64
C ALA A 120 -5.07 -16.67 7.55
N SER A 121 -3.79 -16.27 7.49
CA SER A 121 -3.38 -14.87 7.66
C SER A 121 -2.40 -14.36 6.60
N SER A 122 -2.50 -13.07 6.28
CA SER A 122 -1.63 -12.36 5.36
C SER A 122 -1.16 -11.00 5.91
N ILE A 123 0.11 -10.68 5.68
CA ILE A 123 0.64 -9.32 5.87
C ILE A 123 0.18 -8.46 4.69
N SER A 124 0.02 -7.16 4.90
CA SER A 124 -0.58 -6.29 3.89
C SER A 124 0.07 -4.91 3.86
N PHE A 125 0.30 -4.39 2.65
CA PHE A 125 0.90 -3.08 2.40
C PHE A 125 0.06 -2.28 1.41
N ALA A 126 -0.35 -1.07 1.80
CA ALA A 126 -0.98 -0.10 0.91
C ALA A 126 0.10 0.67 0.13
N ILE A 127 0.02 0.67 -1.20
CA ILE A 127 0.97 1.29 -2.12
C ILE A 127 0.25 2.40 -2.89
N PRO A 128 0.30 3.67 -2.43
CA PRO A 128 -0.52 4.76 -2.98
C PRO A 128 -0.29 5.03 -4.47
N LYS A 129 0.92 4.79 -4.97
CA LYS A 129 1.33 5.08 -6.35
C LYS A 129 1.43 3.84 -7.24
N GLY A 130 0.89 2.71 -6.78
CA GLY A 130 0.99 1.43 -7.48
C GLY A 130 2.39 0.84 -7.50
N LEU A 131 2.49 -0.38 -8.02
CA LEU A 131 3.73 -1.14 -8.11
C LEU A 131 4.70 -0.51 -9.14
N PRO A 132 6.02 -0.58 -8.90
CA PRO A 132 7.01 -0.06 -9.86
C PRO A 132 7.11 -1.00 -11.07
N GLY A 133 6.98 -0.46 -12.29
CA GLY A 133 7.03 -1.24 -13.53
C GLY A 133 8.02 -0.75 -14.59
N ASP A 134 8.69 0.38 -14.37
CA ASP A 134 9.73 0.90 -15.27
C ASP A 134 11.10 0.88 -14.58
N PRO A 135 12.09 0.09 -15.08
CA PRO A 135 13.41 0.01 -14.47
C PRO A 135 14.21 1.33 -14.53
N ASN A 136 13.83 2.26 -15.41
CA ASN A 136 14.47 3.57 -15.60
C ASN A 136 13.59 4.74 -15.14
N SER A 137 12.53 4.47 -14.36
CA SER A 137 11.65 5.50 -13.80
C SER A 137 12.45 6.54 -13.00
N LYS A 138 12.13 7.84 -13.17
CA LYS A 138 12.69 8.94 -12.36
C LYS A 138 12.39 8.78 -10.87
N SER A 139 11.25 8.19 -10.54
CA SER A 139 10.91 7.78 -9.18
C SER A 139 11.13 6.28 -9.08
N ILE A 140 12.27 5.88 -8.51
CA ILE A 140 12.66 4.45 -8.38
C ILE A 140 11.89 3.81 -7.23
N GLY A 141 11.79 4.54 -6.12
CA GLY A 141 11.11 4.12 -4.90
C GLY A 141 9.60 4.37 -4.89
N ARG A 142 8.89 3.56 -4.11
CA ARG A 142 7.48 3.72 -3.77
C ARG A 142 7.34 3.66 -2.25
N LEU A 143 6.43 4.45 -1.71
CA LEU A 143 5.98 4.26 -0.33
C LEU A 143 5.06 3.03 -0.29
N ALA A 144 5.30 2.14 0.67
CA ALA A 144 4.44 1.02 1.01
C ALA A 144 4.10 1.12 2.51
N ILE A 145 2.84 1.40 2.83
CA ILE A 145 2.38 1.60 4.21
C ILE A 145 1.89 0.25 4.72
N GLU A 146 2.52 -0.29 5.75
CA GLU A 146 2.04 -1.50 6.41
C GLU A 146 0.60 -1.28 6.91
N THR A 147 -0.27 -2.25 6.70
CA THR A 147 -1.67 -2.20 7.14
C THR A 147 -1.92 -3.32 8.13
N ARG A 148 -3.18 -3.56 8.51
CA ARG A 148 -3.49 -4.63 9.46
C ARG A 148 -3.27 -5.99 8.83
N VAL A 149 -3.02 -7.00 9.67
CA VAL A 149 -3.03 -8.40 9.20
C VAL A 149 -4.45 -8.75 8.74
N HIS A 150 -4.55 -9.32 7.54
CA HIS A 150 -5.82 -9.74 6.95
C HIS A 150 -5.94 -11.25 6.96
N CYS A 151 -7.16 -11.74 6.83
CA CYS A 151 -7.42 -13.17 6.75
C CYS A 151 -7.31 -13.63 5.30
N LEU A 152 -6.91 -14.88 5.09
CA LEU A 152 -6.63 -15.42 3.76
C LEU A 152 -7.84 -15.29 2.82
N TRP A 153 -9.07 -15.47 3.31
CA TRP A 153 -10.27 -15.31 2.49
C TRP A 153 -10.46 -13.90 1.91
N ASN A 154 -9.82 -12.85 2.48
CA ASN A 154 -9.80 -11.52 1.86
C ASN A 154 -9.08 -11.54 0.51
N HIS A 155 -8.38 -12.60 0.13
CA HIS A 155 -7.79 -12.72 -1.20
C HIS A 155 -8.83 -13.02 -2.29
N LEU A 156 -10.05 -13.42 -1.91
CA LEU A 156 -11.14 -13.76 -2.83
C LEU A 156 -12.05 -12.58 -3.16
N ILE A 157 -11.91 -11.45 -2.46
CA ILE A 157 -12.96 -10.45 -2.44
C ILE A 157 -12.86 -9.44 -3.58
N GLU A 158 -13.97 -9.23 -4.26
CA GLU A 158 -14.23 -8.03 -5.05
C GLU A 158 -15.55 -7.46 -4.57
N SER A 159 -15.52 -6.24 -4.02
CA SER A 159 -16.71 -5.66 -3.39
C SER A 159 -16.63 -4.15 -3.43
N ALA A 160 -17.75 -3.48 -3.15
CA ALA A 160 -17.79 -2.05 -3.00
C ALA A 160 -18.80 -1.64 -1.94
N SER A 161 -18.52 -0.53 -1.26
CA SER A 161 -19.51 0.14 -0.42
C SER A 161 -19.25 1.65 -0.37
N ASN A 162 -20.26 2.43 0.02
CA ASN A 162 -20.06 3.87 0.25
C ASN A 162 -19.01 4.19 1.33
N LYS A 163 -18.74 3.25 2.25
CA LYS A 163 -17.79 3.45 3.34
C LYS A 163 -16.36 3.07 2.96
N THR A 164 -16.18 1.95 2.27
CA THR A 164 -14.87 1.40 1.89
C THR A 164 -14.44 1.78 0.49
N GLY A 165 -15.37 2.18 -0.37
CA GLY A 165 -15.15 2.31 -1.81
C GLY A 165 -14.98 0.95 -2.48
N SER A 166 -14.41 0.90 -3.67
CA SER A 166 -14.30 -0.33 -4.46
C SER A 166 -13.00 -1.08 -4.21
N LEU A 167 -13.08 -2.39 -4.08
CA LEU A 167 -11.96 -3.31 -3.99
C LEU A 167 -12.06 -4.31 -5.14
N LEU A 168 -10.99 -4.42 -5.94
CA LEU A 168 -10.92 -5.36 -7.07
C LEU A 168 -9.57 -6.07 -7.13
N ILE A 169 -9.55 -7.31 -7.62
CA ILE A 169 -8.34 -8.14 -7.70
C ILE A 169 -7.53 -7.70 -8.93
N TRP A 170 -6.56 -6.81 -8.72
CA TRP A 170 -5.70 -6.28 -9.77
C TRP A 170 -4.70 -7.32 -10.30
N ASP A 171 -4.14 -8.12 -9.40
CA ASP A 171 -3.34 -9.30 -9.72
C ASP A 171 -3.36 -10.31 -8.57
N THR A 172 -3.05 -11.58 -8.86
CA THR A 172 -2.97 -12.65 -7.87
C THR A 172 -2.12 -13.80 -8.40
N GLY A 173 -1.55 -14.58 -7.47
CA GLY A 173 -0.64 -15.67 -7.80
C GLY A 173 0.11 -16.18 -6.58
N THR A 174 1.29 -16.77 -6.80
CA THR A 174 2.18 -17.24 -5.73
C THR A 174 3.43 -16.39 -5.62
N TYR A 175 4.10 -16.44 -4.47
CA TYR A 175 5.35 -15.70 -4.26
C TYR A 175 6.52 -16.62 -3.88
N GLU A 176 7.72 -16.11 -4.09
CA GLU A 176 8.98 -16.69 -3.64
C GLU A 176 9.80 -15.62 -2.93
N VAL A 177 10.36 -15.95 -1.77
CA VAL A 177 11.24 -15.07 -1.01
C VAL A 177 12.68 -15.36 -1.40
N LEU A 178 13.35 -14.37 -1.97
CA LEU A 178 14.73 -14.50 -2.40
C LEU A 178 15.68 -14.17 -1.24
N PRO A 179 16.82 -14.87 -1.14
CA PRO A 179 17.79 -14.64 -0.08
C PRO A 179 18.33 -13.20 -0.14
N ARG A 180 18.67 -12.67 1.03
CA ARG A 180 19.42 -11.42 1.14
C ARG A 180 20.87 -11.69 0.71
N LYS A 181 21.46 -10.81 -0.10
CA LYS A 181 22.91 -10.88 -0.37
C LYS A 181 23.62 -10.56 0.95
N SER A 182 24.33 -11.53 1.53
CA SER A 182 25.15 -11.31 2.71
C SER A 182 26.50 -10.75 2.26
N ASN A 183 26.73 -9.45 2.45
CA ASN A 183 28.10 -8.94 2.44
C ASN A 183 28.69 -9.28 3.81
N SER A 184 29.45 -10.38 3.92
CA SER A 184 29.99 -10.84 5.21
C SER A 184 31.09 -9.93 5.80
N THR A 185 31.25 -8.70 5.33
CA THR A 185 32.37 -7.83 5.70
C THR A 185 32.02 -6.35 5.90
N ILE A 186 30.75 -5.96 5.81
CA ILE A 186 30.35 -4.56 6.02
C ILE A 186 29.34 -4.49 7.17
N THR A 187 29.78 -3.92 8.28
CA THR A 187 28.93 -3.44 9.37
C THR A 187 27.70 -2.74 8.78
N PRO A 188 26.47 -3.07 9.21
CA PRO A 188 25.27 -2.48 8.64
C PRO A 188 25.24 -0.97 8.94
N SER A 189 25.73 -0.16 8.01
CA SER A 189 25.57 1.28 8.04
C SER A 189 24.12 1.59 7.66
N PRO A 190 23.38 2.39 8.45
CA PRO A 190 22.04 2.84 8.09
C PRO A 190 22.02 3.82 6.92
N HIS A 191 23.18 4.26 6.44
CA HIS A 191 23.34 5.33 5.45
C HIS A 191 23.93 4.81 4.14
N THR A 192 23.15 4.08 3.37
CA THR A 192 23.25 4.10 1.90
C THR A 192 21.86 3.94 1.30
N THR A 193 21.42 4.96 0.59
CA THR A 193 20.64 4.73 -0.63
C THR A 193 21.55 3.90 -1.51
N ASP A 194 21.36 2.58 -1.54
CA ASP A 194 22.05 1.69 -2.49
C ASP A 194 21.59 2.04 -3.91
N GLU A 195 22.10 3.15 -4.42
CA GLU A 195 22.32 3.35 -5.84
C GLU A 195 23.46 2.40 -6.19
N ASP A 196 23.09 1.28 -6.82
CA ASP A 196 23.95 0.55 -7.75
C ASP A 196 25.44 0.44 -7.33
N GLU A 197 25.74 -0.13 -6.16
CA GLU A 197 27.11 -0.57 -5.86
C GLU A 197 27.36 -1.92 -6.53
N ASP A 198 28.09 -1.84 -7.64
CA ASP A 198 28.77 -2.96 -8.29
C ASP A 198 29.85 -3.49 -7.34
N GLU A 199 29.71 -4.72 -6.84
CA GLU A 199 30.84 -5.45 -6.25
C GLU A 199 30.86 -6.90 -6.75
N GLU A 200 32.07 -7.33 -7.10
CA GLU A 200 32.39 -8.55 -7.82
C GLU A 200 31.98 -9.85 -7.11
N GLU A 201 31.82 -10.91 -7.91
CA GLU A 201 31.50 -12.26 -7.45
C GLU A 201 32.55 -12.80 -6.45
N GLY A 202 32.26 -12.64 -5.15
CA GLY A 202 32.90 -13.39 -4.08
C GLY A 202 32.17 -14.70 -3.82
N ASP A 203 32.78 -15.82 -4.24
CA ASP A 203 32.34 -17.21 -3.97
C ASP A 203 32.48 -17.56 -2.47
N THR A 204 31.56 -17.10 -1.63
CA THR A 204 31.45 -17.51 -0.21
C THR A 204 30.01 -17.64 0.27
N SER A 205 29.20 -18.52 -0.33
CA SER A 205 27.84 -18.84 0.17
C SER A 205 27.46 -20.33 0.16
N ARG A 206 28.45 -21.23 0.10
CA ARG A 206 28.21 -22.67 0.01
C ARG A 206 27.78 -23.36 1.31
N LEU A 207 27.80 -22.68 2.47
CA LEU A 207 27.51 -23.31 3.78
C LEU A 207 26.12 -22.99 4.37
N ASP A 208 25.48 -21.85 4.06
CA ASP A 208 24.12 -21.53 4.55
C ASP A 208 22.99 -21.94 3.60
N SER A 209 23.32 -22.32 2.36
CA SER A 209 22.32 -22.52 1.30
C SER A 209 21.62 -23.88 1.31
N ALA A 210 21.94 -24.80 2.23
CA ALA A 210 21.26 -26.09 2.35
C ALA A 210 19.99 -26.03 3.21
N SER A 211 20.00 -25.30 4.33
CA SER A 211 18.80 -25.15 5.17
C SER A 211 17.82 -24.12 4.60
N GLU A 212 18.30 -23.02 3.98
CA GLU A 212 17.44 -22.04 3.30
C GLU A 212 16.68 -22.63 2.10
N ARG A 213 17.23 -23.67 1.44
CA ARG A 213 16.54 -24.40 0.37
C ARG A 213 15.44 -25.34 0.87
N GLN A 214 15.41 -25.62 2.18
CA GLN A 214 14.45 -26.54 2.79
C GLN A 214 13.29 -25.81 3.50
N SER A 215 13.45 -24.55 3.85
CA SER A 215 12.37 -23.75 4.45
C SER A 215 11.27 -23.42 3.44
N HIS A 216 10.03 -23.43 3.92
CA HIS A 216 8.87 -23.01 3.14
C HIS A 216 8.88 -21.49 2.92
N GLU A 217 8.26 -21.03 1.83
CA GLU A 217 8.26 -19.61 1.45
C GLU A 217 7.60 -18.69 2.50
N ASN A 218 6.63 -19.20 3.25
CA ASN A 218 6.00 -18.47 4.35
C ASN A 218 6.96 -18.25 5.54
N GLU A 219 7.78 -19.25 5.89
CA GLU A 219 8.79 -19.12 6.96
C GLU A 219 9.85 -18.09 6.59
N LYS A 220 10.33 -18.15 5.33
CA LYS A 220 11.26 -17.15 4.78
C LYS A 220 10.66 -15.76 4.84
N LEU A 221 9.36 -15.62 4.54
CA LEU A 221 8.66 -14.34 4.60
C LEU A 221 8.58 -13.79 6.03
N ILE A 222 8.26 -14.65 7.01
CA ILE A 222 8.20 -14.27 8.43
C ILE A 222 9.57 -13.74 8.87
N PHE A 223 10.64 -14.48 8.56
CA PHE A 223 12.01 -14.07 8.87
C PHE A 223 12.40 -12.75 8.17
N ALA A 224 12.10 -12.62 6.87
CA ALA A 224 12.36 -11.41 6.10
C ALA A 224 11.63 -10.18 6.65
N PHE A 225 10.38 -10.36 7.11
CA PHE A 225 9.58 -9.31 7.73
C PHE A 225 10.19 -8.86 9.06
N GLN A 226 10.61 -9.80 9.91
CA GLN A 226 11.26 -9.53 11.19
C GLN A 226 12.61 -8.81 11.02
N THR A 227 13.37 -9.18 9.99
CA THR A 227 14.64 -8.54 9.64
C THR A 227 14.48 -7.23 8.86
N ARG A 228 13.24 -6.75 8.67
CA ARG A 228 12.91 -5.45 8.05
C ARG A 228 13.32 -5.33 6.58
N TYR A 229 13.63 -6.46 5.93
CA TYR A 229 14.11 -6.52 4.56
C TYR A 229 13.48 -7.72 3.86
N ILE A 230 12.58 -7.45 2.91
CA ILE A 230 11.88 -8.48 2.15
C ILE A 230 12.27 -8.34 0.69
N ARG A 231 12.85 -9.38 0.09
CA ARG A 231 13.03 -9.49 -1.36
C ARG A 231 12.07 -10.55 -1.87
N LEU A 232 11.14 -10.13 -2.71
CA LEU A 232 9.97 -10.92 -3.08
C LEU A 232 9.87 -11.00 -4.60
N ARG A 233 9.82 -12.22 -5.12
CA ARG A 233 9.43 -12.50 -6.50
C ARG A 233 7.96 -12.87 -6.54
N LEU A 234 7.21 -12.22 -7.42
CA LEU A 234 5.77 -12.41 -7.57
C LEU A 234 5.47 -13.12 -8.90
N TYR A 235 4.82 -14.28 -8.81
CA TYR A 235 4.34 -15.04 -9.95
C TYR A 235 2.85 -14.75 -10.16
N GLY A 236 2.57 -13.56 -10.70
CA GLY A 236 1.21 -13.09 -10.94
C GLY A 236 0.62 -13.48 -12.29
N THR A 237 -0.68 -13.25 -12.45
CA THR A 237 -1.38 -13.36 -13.73
C THR A 237 -1.07 -12.15 -14.63
N ARG A 238 -1.00 -10.95 -14.03
CA ARG A 238 -0.74 -9.68 -14.72
C ARG A 238 0.73 -9.30 -14.70
N LEU A 239 1.40 -9.47 -13.55
CA LEU A 239 2.80 -9.09 -13.41
C LEU A 239 3.69 -9.90 -14.37
N PRO A 240 4.73 -9.28 -14.95
CA PRO A 240 5.58 -9.96 -15.92
C PRO A 240 6.43 -11.05 -15.26
N LYS A 241 6.88 -12.01 -16.07
CA LYS A 241 7.76 -13.09 -15.61
C LYS A 241 9.03 -12.51 -14.97
N GLY A 242 9.39 -13.06 -13.80
CA GLY A 242 10.57 -12.65 -13.06
C GLY A 242 10.40 -11.37 -12.23
N TYR A 243 9.21 -10.75 -12.22
CA TYR A 243 8.94 -9.52 -11.47
C TYR A 243 9.35 -9.66 -9.99
N THR A 244 10.38 -8.92 -9.60
CA THR A 244 10.97 -8.99 -8.27
C THR A 244 11.02 -7.60 -7.65
N ILE A 245 10.57 -7.48 -6.41
CA ILE A 245 10.54 -6.24 -5.63
C ILE A 245 11.30 -6.41 -4.31
N VAL A 246 11.74 -5.29 -3.75
CA VAL A 246 12.34 -5.22 -2.42
C VAL A 246 11.53 -4.24 -1.56
N LEU A 247 11.12 -4.69 -0.38
CA LEU A 247 10.56 -3.85 0.69
C LEU A 247 11.60 -3.70 1.79
N ARG A 248 11.91 -2.46 2.16
CA ARG A 248 12.83 -2.13 3.28
C ARG A 248 12.12 -1.23 4.27
N LEU A 249 12.14 -1.59 5.55
CA LEU A 249 11.71 -0.70 6.61
C LEU A 249 12.95 0.06 7.14
N PRO A 250 13.04 1.39 6.99
CA PRO A 250 14.17 2.16 7.50
C PRO A 250 14.35 1.97 9.01
N SER A 251 15.62 1.97 9.46
CA SER A 251 15.93 2.01 10.89
C SER A 251 15.75 3.45 11.42
N ASN A 252 15.31 3.59 12.67
CA ASN A 252 15.03 4.87 13.32
C ASN A 252 16.23 5.83 13.41
N GLU A 253 17.46 5.33 13.24
CA GLU A 253 18.67 6.16 13.23
C GLU A 253 18.69 7.18 12.09
N LEU A 254 17.93 6.95 11.01
CA LEU A 254 17.82 7.86 9.86
C LEU A 254 17.08 9.17 10.15
N LEU A 255 16.22 9.20 11.17
CA LEU A 255 15.41 10.37 11.52
C LEU A 255 16.12 11.28 12.54
N ARG A 256 17.21 10.82 13.15
CA ARG A 256 18.07 11.63 14.04
C ARG A 256 19.06 12.48 13.26
N ARG A 257 18.60 13.29 12.29
CA ARG A 257 19.45 14.38 11.81
C ARG A 257 19.52 15.44 12.92
N PRO A 258 20.72 15.82 13.41
CA PRO A 258 20.82 16.91 14.36
C PRO A 258 20.35 18.18 13.66
N THR A 259 19.19 18.71 14.07
CA THR A 259 18.71 20.01 13.62
C THR A 259 19.84 21.01 13.82
N ALA A 260 20.39 21.52 12.72
CA ALA A 260 21.44 22.51 12.75
C ALA A 260 20.98 23.67 13.64
N ARG A 261 21.64 23.83 14.80
CA ARG A 261 21.40 24.93 15.73
C ARG A 261 21.56 26.24 14.97
N ARG A 262 20.43 26.84 14.59
CA ARG A 262 20.37 28.15 13.97
C ARG A 262 20.93 29.15 14.99
N LYS A 263 22.16 29.64 14.74
CA LYS A 263 22.83 30.65 15.56
C LYS A 263 21.88 31.83 15.75
N LYS A 264 21.43 32.06 16.98
CA LYS A 264 20.69 33.26 17.36
C LYS A 264 21.63 34.46 17.16
N SER A 265 21.38 35.23 16.09
CA SER A 265 21.94 36.56 15.94
C SER A 265 21.45 37.42 17.09
N HIS A 266 22.38 37.97 17.87
CA HIS A 266 22.12 38.99 18.87
C HIS A 266 21.37 40.17 18.23
N GLN A 267 20.16 40.45 18.70
CA GLN A 267 19.56 41.78 18.56
C GLN A 267 19.65 42.48 19.91
N THR A 268 20.54 43.47 19.95
CA THR A 268 20.67 44.46 21.00
C THR A 268 19.39 45.29 21.09
N ALA A 269 18.76 45.27 22.26
CA ALA A 269 17.71 46.19 22.63
C ALA A 269 18.28 47.62 22.77
N ARG A 270 17.60 48.60 22.18
CA ARG A 270 17.60 49.99 22.68
C ARG A 270 16.31 50.71 22.28
N SER A 271 15.94 51.60 23.17
CA SER A 271 14.59 52.02 23.54
C SER A 271 14.18 53.39 23.01
N ARG A 272 12.87 53.55 22.74
CA ARG A 272 11.96 54.63 23.17
C ARG A 272 12.36 56.11 22.94
N ALA A 273 11.58 56.84 22.13
CA ALA A 273 11.07 58.19 22.47
C ALA A 273 10.03 58.70 21.44
N GLN A 274 9.14 59.54 21.94
CA GLN A 274 7.97 60.19 21.31
C GLN A 274 8.36 61.34 20.36
N SER A 275 7.48 61.70 19.41
CA SER A 275 6.66 62.95 19.40
C SER A 275 6.33 63.51 18.01
N GLN A 276 5.03 63.76 17.83
CA GLN A 276 4.32 64.92 17.24
C GLN A 276 4.67 65.56 15.86
N SER A 277 3.61 65.61 15.03
CA SER A 277 3.03 66.78 14.33
C SER A 277 3.29 67.08 12.83
N SER A 278 2.15 67.29 12.15
CA SER A 278 1.81 68.26 11.06
C SER A 278 2.39 68.18 9.64
N GLY A 279 1.50 67.91 8.67
CA GLY A 279 1.00 68.96 7.75
C GLY A 279 1.47 69.01 6.28
N ARG A 280 0.49 68.81 5.37
CA ARG A 280 0.25 69.42 4.04
C ARG A 280 0.83 68.82 2.72
N TYR A 281 -0.12 68.38 1.88
CA TYR A 281 -0.37 68.51 0.43
C TYR A 281 0.78 68.49 -0.61
N LEU A 282 0.67 67.63 -1.64
CA LEU A 282 0.24 67.97 -3.02
C LEU A 282 0.14 66.71 -3.92
N LEU A 283 -0.61 66.85 -5.02
CA LEU A 283 -1.21 65.88 -5.94
C LEU A 283 -0.53 65.95 -7.33
N ASP A 284 -0.27 64.82 -8.01
CA ASP A 284 -0.25 64.63 -9.49
C ASP A 284 -0.07 63.11 -9.79
N SER A 285 -1.05 62.34 -10.35
CA SER A 285 -1.34 62.05 -11.77
C SER A 285 -0.09 61.72 -12.61
N ASP A 286 0.07 60.61 -13.37
CA ASP A 286 -0.83 59.73 -14.11
C ASP A 286 -0.23 58.32 -14.35
N SER A 287 -1.11 57.33 -14.58
CA SER A 287 -1.06 56.17 -15.53
C SER A 287 0.20 55.30 -15.66
N ASP A 288 0.18 53.99 -15.88
CA ASP A 288 -0.83 52.95 -16.13
C ASP A 288 -0.05 51.62 -16.19
N THR A 289 -0.39 50.59 -15.41
CA THR A 289 -0.28 49.16 -15.79
C THR A 289 -0.78 48.22 -14.69
N THR A 290 -1.85 47.49 -15.01
CA THR A 290 -2.28 46.23 -14.39
C THR A 290 -1.39 45.08 -14.92
N PRO A 291 -1.23 43.91 -14.26
CA PRO A 291 -2.28 43.14 -13.59
C PRO A 291 -1.99 42.69 -12.16
N THR A 292 -3.04 42.77 -11.35
CA THR A 292 -3.16 42.26 -9.99
C THR A 292 -3.11 40.73 -9.98
N ALA A 293 -2.01 40.18 -9.47
CA ALA A 293 -1.96 38.83 -8.95
C ALA A 293 -2.72 38.77 -7.61
N PRO A 294 -3.57 37.76 -7.35
CA PRO A 294 -4.09 37.55 -6.01
C PRO A 294 -3.00 36.92 -5.14
N ASN A 295 -2.67 37.66 -4.09
CA ASN A 295 -1.74 37.32 -3.04
C ASN A 295 -2.36 36.32 -2.06
N ASN A 296 -1.50 35.51 -1.44
CA ASN A 296 -1.67 34.82 -0.16
C ASN A 296 -2.78 33.76 -0.01
N THR A 297 -2.35 32.51 0.18
CA THR A 297 -2.19 31.96 1.55
C THR A 297 -1.13 30.86 1.50
N GLN A 298 0.10 31.16 1.93
CA GLN A 298 1.05 30.12 2.31
C GLN A 298 0.58 29.52 3.64
N GLU A 299 -0.26 28.49 3.56
CA GLU A 299 -0.48 27.61 4.69
C GLU A 299 0.81 26.84 4.93
N THR A 300 1.52 27.30 5.97
CA THR A 300 2.65 26.61 6.56
C THR A 300 2.17 25.26 7.06
N HIS A 301 2.25 24.22 6.21
CA HIS A 301 2.13 22.84 6.64
C HIS A 301 3.36 22.51 7.51
N GLN A 302 3.28 22.87 8.79
CA GLN A 302 4.03 22.22 9.84
C GLN A 302 3.46 20.80 9.95
N GLN A 303 4.00 19.89 9.13
CA GLN A 303 3.93 18.48 9.43
C GLN A 303 4.66 18.28 10.76
N GLU A 304 3.88 18.08 11.82
CA GLU A 304 4.36 17.51 13.07
C GLU A 304 4.99 16.15 12.73
N GLU A 305 6.32 16.14 12.64
CA GLU A 305 7.15 14.94 12.66
C GLU A 305 6.98 14.30 14.04
N GLU A 306 5.96 13.45 14.19
CA GLU A 306 5.80 12.58 15.35
C GLU A 306 6.86 11.46 15.26
N ASP A 307 7.87 11.58 16.12
CA ASP A 307 8.92 10.61 16.41
C ASP A 307 8.34 9.19 16.65
N LEU A 308 8.62 8.27 15.73
CA LEU A 308 8.20 6.85 15.81
C LEU A 308 9.18 6.05 16.67
N ASN A 309 9.04 6.13 17.99
CA ASN A 309 9.76 5.27 18.93
C ASN A 309 9.14 3.86 18.95
N THR A 310 9.73 2.91 18.21
CA THR A 310 9.27 1.51 18.00
C THR A 310 9.51 0.54 19.17
N ASP A 311 9.46 1.00 20.42
CA ASP A 311 9.50 0.10 21.58
C ASP A 311 8.66 0.64 22.74
N SER A 312 7.43 1.04 22.42
CA SER A 312 6.46 1.57 23.37
C SER A 312 5.47 0.49 23.81
N GLU A 313 4.85 0.67 24.97
CA GLU A 313 3.70 -0.14 25.42
C GLU A 313 2.53 -0.07 24.41
N GLU A 314 2.43 1.05 23.67
CA GLU A 314 1.45 1.26 22.60
C GLU A 314 1.65 0.29 21.43
N ASP A 315 2.90 0.01 21.04
CA ASP A 315 3.20 -1.00 20.01
C ASP A 315 2.74 -2.39 20.45
N THR A 316 2.91 -2.73 21.74
CA THR A 316 2.47 -4.03 22.28
C THR A 316 0.95 -4.16 22.24
N GLN A 317 0.24 -3.11 22.65
CA GLN A 317 -1.23 -3.08 22.55
C GLN A 317 -1.71 -3.11 21.09
N THR A 318 -0.94 -2.50 20.19
CA THR A 318 -1.22 -2.52 18.76
C THR A 318 -1.05 -3.94 18.20
N ARG A 319 0.06 -4.63 18.49
CA ARG A 319 0.28 -6.03 18.07
C ARG A 319 -0.89 -6.93 18.46
N ALA A 320 -1.38 -6.80 19.69
CA ALA A 320 -2.49 -7.60 20.23
C ALA A 320 -3.81 -7.42 19.46
N ASN A 321 -4.05 -6.25 18.88
CA ASN A 321 -5.31 -5.93 18.20
C ASN A 321 -5.15 -5.72 16.68
N ASN A 322 -3.94 -5.85 16.13
CA ASN A 322 -3.63 -5.56 14.73
C ASN A 322 -3.92 -6.75 13.79
N ALA A 323 -5.12 -7.30 13.88
CA ALA A 323 -5.63 -8.32 12.98
C ALA A 323 -7.11 -8.09 12.67
N TYR A 324 -7.52 -8.39 11.43
CA TYR A 324 -8.92 -8.48 11.07
C TYR A 324 -9.57 -9.74 11.68
N PRO A 325 -10.91 -9.76 11.84
CA PRO A 325 -11.61 -10.97 12.29
C PRO A 325 -11.27 -12.18 11.42
N GLY A 326 -10.85 -13.28 12.06
CA GLY A 326 -10.42 -14.50 11.38
C GLY A 326 -8.94 -14.55 10.99
N SER A 327 -8.13 -13.55 11.37
CA SER A 327 -6.67 -13.56 11.20
C SER A 327 -5.95 -13.52 12.54
N THR A 328 -4.69 -13.95 12.54
CA THR A 328 -3.81 -13.96 13.72
C THR A 328 -2.51 -13.24 13.39
N ASN A 329 -2.14 -12.24 14.19
CA ASN A 329 -0.89 -11.51 14.03
C ASN A 329 0.28 -12.20 14.73
N SER A 330 0.74 -13.35 14.20
CA SER A 330 1.89 -14.08 14.76
C SER A 330 3.26 -13.49 14.35
N VAL A 331 3.28 -12.58 13.37
CA VAL A 331 4.51 -11.97 12.84
C VAL A 331 4.88 -10.65 13.51
N GLY A 332 4.06 -10.16 14.45
CA GLY A 332 4.31 -8.93 15.18
C GLY A 332 4.15 -7.66 14.34
N SER A 333 3.27 -7.68 13.33
CA SER A 333 2.89 -6.48 12.56
C SER A 333 2.31 -5.42 13.51
N ILE A 334 2.67 -4.16 13.32
CA ILE A 334 2.15 -3.04 14.12
C ILE A 334 1.33 -2.04 13.32
N HIS A 335 1.10 -2.30 12.02
CA HIS A 335 0.42 -1.42 11.05
C HIS A 335 1.04 0.00 10.96
N GLN A 336 0.75 0.73 9.90
CA GLN A 336 1.19 2.10 9.63
C GLN A 336 2.70 2.35 9.52
N ARG A 337 3.56 1.33 9.65
CA ARG A 337 4.99 1.48 9.34
C ARG A 337 5.18 1.82 7.87
N HIS A 338 6.07 2.77 7.59
CA HIS A 338 6.39 3.22 6.23
C HIS A 338 7.57 2.43 5.68
N TRP A 339 7.28 1.50 4.79
CA TRP A 339 8.27 0.74 4.04
C TRP A 339 8.60 1.44 2.72
N PHE A 340 9.85 1.26 2.28
CA PHE A 340 10.30 1.65 0.96
C PHE A 340 10.27 0.45 0.03
N LEU A 341 9.48 0.53 -1.03
CA LEU A 341 9.30 -0.48 -2.05
C LEU A 341 10.04 -0.07 -3.33
N GLN A 342 10.81 -0.97 -3.93
CA GLN A 342 11.48 -0.71 -5.21
C GLN A 342 11.54 -1.97 -6.09
N LEU A 343 11.70 -1.78 -7.40
CA LEU A 343 11.94 -2.87 -8.35
C LEU A 343 13.36 -3.40 -8.18
N ASP A 344 13.52 -4.70 -7.95
CA ASP A 344 14.81 -5.39 -7.99
C ASP A 344 15.15 -5.68 -9.46
N ARG A 345 15.87 -4.74 -10.08
CA ARG A 345 16.12 -4.76 -11.53
C ARG A 345 16.93 -5.98 -11.95
N GLN A 346 17.98 -6.31 -11.21
CA GLN A 346 18.85 -7.45 -11.50
C GLN A 346 18.08 -8.77 -11.39
N ASN A 347 17.36 -9.00 -10.29
CA ASN A 347 16.59 -10.23 -10.10
C ASN A 347 15.32 -10.31 -10.97
N SER A 348 14.92 -9.18 -11.54
CA SER A 348 13.93 -9.11 -12.61
C SER A 348 14.50 -9.39 -14.00
N GLY A 349 15.81 -9.59 -14.12
CA GLY A 349 16.51 -9.92 -15.37
C GLY A 349 16.95 -8.72 -16.21
N PHE A 350 16.95 -7.51 -15.65
CA PHE A 350 17.54 -6.34 -16.31
C PHE A 350 19.05 -6.29 -16.07
N VAL A 351 19.78 -5.79 -17.06
CA VAL A 351 21.23 -5.57 -17.02
C VAL A 351 21.52 -4.09 -17.21
N LEU A 352 22.57 -3.61 -16.55
CA LEU A 352 22.98 -2.22 -16.64
C LEU A 352 23.98 -2.06 -17.80
N THR A 353 23.64 -1.26 -18.79
CA THR A 353 24.47 -1.06 -19.98
C THR A 353 24.86 0.43 -20.12
N PRO A 354 26.12 0.73 -20.47
CA PRO A 354 26.52 2.08 -20.84
C PRO A 354 25.88 2.46 -22.19
N GLN A 355 25.05 3.51 -22.19
CA GLN A 355 24.45 4.07 -23.40
C GLN A 355 24.71 5.59 -23.43
N SER A 356 25.47 6.05 -24.43
CA SER A 356 25.72 7.48 -24.68
C SER A 356 26.21 8.26 -23.44
N GLY A 357 27.10 7.66 -22.63
CA GLY A 357 27.65 8.27 -21.42
C GLY A 357 26.76 8.22 -20.17
N LYS A 358 25.58 7.59 -20.24
CA LYS A 358 24.72 7.32 -19.08
C LYS A 358 24.52 5.82 -18.90
N ARG A 359 24.40 5.35 -17.65
CA ARG A 359 24.02 3.97 -17.35
C ARG A 359 22.51 3.82 -17.52
N LYS A 360 22.06 2.82 -18.28
CA LYS A 360 20.63 2.54 -18.50
C LYS A 360 20.35 1.05 -18.27
N TRP A 361 19.27 0.78 -17.56
CA TRP A 361 18.79 -0.59 -17.37
C TRP A 361 18.05 -1.06 -18.62
N VAL A 362 18.53 -2.14 -19.21
CA VAL A 362 17.96 -2.76 -20.41
C VAL A 362 17.61 -4.21 -20.13
N ARG A 363 16.77 -4.81 -20.98
CA ARG A 363 16.43 -6.23 -20.90
C ARG A 363 17.70 -7.07 -21.07
N GLY A 364 17.87 -8.07 -20.20
CA GLY A 364 19.03 -8.95 -20.21
C GLY A 364 19.00 -9.98 -21.35
N PRO A 365 20.08 -10.77 -21.49
CA PRO A 365 20.14 -11.89 -22.42
C PRO A 365 19.02 -12.92 -22.17
N SER A 366 18.72 -13.74 -23.18
CA SER A 366 17.78 -14.87 -23.05
C SER A 366 16.38 -14.49 -22.55
N ASP A 367 15.83 -13.39 -23.07
CA ASP A 367 14.53 -12.82 -22.66
C ASP A 367 14.46 -12.39 -21.19
N GLY A 368 15.60 -12.11 -20.55
CA GLY A 368 15.66 -11.49 -19.22
C GLY A 368 15.04 -10.09 -19.20
N GLY A 369 14.37 -9.74 -18.10
CA GLY A 369 13.67 -8.47 -17.99
C GLY A 369 12.36 -8.47 -18.76
N PHE A 370 11.61 -7.38 -18.63
CA PHE A 370 10.28 -7.25 -19.22
C PHE A 370 10.07 -5.87 -19.83
N GLU A 371 9.04 -5.75 -20.67
CA GLU A 371 8.60 -4.45 -21.17
C GLU A 371 8.04 -3.61 -20.02
N SER A 372 8.50 -2.36 -19.91
CA SER A 372 8.07 -1.46 -18.85
C SER A 372 6.55 -1.31 -18.86
N PHE A 373 5.91 -1.41 -17.71
CA PHE A 373 4.48 -1.16 -17.57
C PHE A 373 4.22 -0.04 -16.56
N LEU A 374 3.06 0.60 -16.69
CA LEU A 374 2.59 1.63 -15.79
C LEU A 374 1.29 1.17 -15.16
N VAL A 375 1.15 1.44 -13.87
CA VAL A 375 -0.12 1.32 -13.16
C VAL A 375 -0.92 2.58 -13.44
N ARG A 376 -2.11 2.43 -14.02
CA ARG A 376 -2.91 3.53 -14.59
C ARG A 376 -4.10 3.97 -13.75
N GLY A 377 -4.41 3.24 -12.67
CA GLY A 377 -5.49 3.61 -11.76
C GLY A 377 -6.88 3.13 -12.18
N ARG A 378 -7.87 3.58 -11.42
CA ARG A 378 -9.23 2.99 -11.37
C ARG A 378 -9.98 2.97 -12.70
N ASP A 379 -9.68 3.91 -13.59
CA ASP A 379 -10.39 4.11 -14.86
C ASP A 379 -9.88 3.20 -15.98
N PHE A 380 -8.72 2.55 -15.77
CA PHE A 380 -8.06 1.73 -16.79
C PHE A 380 -7.82 0.30 -16.32
N GLU A 381 -7.56 0.11 -15.03
CA GLU A 381 -7.18 -1.18 -14.48
C GLU A 381 -8.39 -2.07 -14.23
N ARG A 382 -8.36 -3.26 -14.84
CA ARG A 382 -9.40 -4.29 -14.72
C ARG A 382 -8.98 -5.42 -13.78
N SER A 383 -9.96 -6.07 -13.18
CA SER A 383 -9.73 -7.31 -12.45
C SER A 383 -9.18 -8.41 -13.37
N VAL A 384 -8.17 -9.16 -12.90
CA VAL A 384 -7.70 -10.36 -13.62
C VAL A 384 -8.70 -11.51 -13.55
N VAL A 385 -9.57 -11.52 -12.53
CA VAL A 385 -10.55 -12.59 -12.30
C VAL A 385 -11.85 -12.29 -13.06
N THR A 386 -12.47 -11.15 -12.80
CA THR A 386 -13.79 -10.79 -13.36
C THR A 386 -13.70 -9.92 -14.61
N GLY A 387 -12.56 -9.30 -14.90
CA GLY A 387 -12.44 -8.35 -16.01
C GLY A 387 -13.10 -7.00 -15.76
N ARG A 388 -13.66 -6.77 -14.56
CA ARG A 388 -14.38 -5.54 -14.20
C ARG A 388 -13.45 -4.36 -13.92
N LEU A 389 -13.88 -3.15 -14.23
CA LEU A 389 -13.34 -1.88 -13.73
C LEU A 389 -13.86 -1.58 -12.32
N ALA A 390 -13.19 -0.68 -11.62
CA ALA A 390 -13.63 -0.19 -10.30
C ALA A 390 -15.08 0.32 -10.32
N ALA A 391 -15.44 1.13 -11.32
CA ALA A 391 -16.80 1.66 -11.48
C ALA A 391 -17.85 0.56 -11.77
N GLU A 392 -17.45 -0.50 -12.47
CA GLU A 392 -18.33 -1.65 -12.72
C GLU A 392 -18.55 -2.45 -11.43
N VAL A 393 -17.53 -2.61 -10.57
CA VAL A 393 -17.69 -3.20 -9.24
C VAL A 393 -18.60 -2.33 -8.36
N GLU A 394 -18.43 -1.01 -8.36
CA GLU A 394 -19.31 -0.08 -7.63
C GLU A 394 -20.77 -0.21 -8.07
N SER A 395 -21.01 -0.24 -9.38
CA SER A 395 -22.35 -0.38 -9.95
C SER A 395 -22.99 -1.73 -9.62
N ASP A 396 -22.25 -2.83 -9.74
CA ASP A 396 -22.78 -4.19 -9.49
C ASP A 396 -23.17 -4.37 -8.01
N GLU A 397 -22.48 -3.68 -7.09
CA GLU A 397 -22.74 -3.71 -5.65
C GLU A 397 -23.75 -2.63 -5.19
N GLY A 398 -24.39 -1.91 -6.12
CA GLY A 398 -25.41 -0.90 -5.84
C GLY A 398 -24.86 0.39 -5.22
N VAL A 399 -23.58 0.68 -5.40
CA VAL A 399 -22.93 1.91 -4.93
C VAL A 399 -23.10 3.02 -5.96
N GLU A 400 -24.30 3.59 -6.02
CA GLU A 400 -24.61 4.67 -6.95
C GLU A 400 -23.98 6.00 -6.52
N GLY A 401 -23.50 6.78 -7.50
CA GLY A 401 -22.97 8.13 -7.27
C GLY A 401 -21.66 8.19 -6.48
N TYR A 402 -20.91 7.08 -6.41
CA TYR A 402 -19.63 7.04 -5.71
C TYR A 402 -18.61 8.01 -6.35
N VAL A 403 -18.25 9.06 -5.60
CA VAL A 403 -17.18 9.99 -5.96
C VAL A 403 -15.95 9.68 -5.12
N GLY A 404 -15.02 8.92 -5.70
CA GLY A 404 -13.72 8.66 -5.09
C GLY A 404 -12.89 9.93 -4.96
N ARG A 405 -11.87 9.89 -4.09
CA ARG A 405 -10.91 11.00 -4.00
C ARG A 405 -10.16 11.15 -5.33
N GLY A 406 -10.38 12.28 -6.00
CA GLY A 406 -9.72 12.62 -7.26
C GLY A 406 -8.23 12.97 -7.09
N GLY A 407 -7.56 13.23 -8.22
CA GLY A 407 -6.15 13.64 -8.24
C GLY A 407 -5.15 12.50 -8.07
N TRP A 408 -5.59 11.25 -8.16
CA TRP A 408 -4.66 10.15 -8.29
C TRP A 408 -3.94 10.23 -9.65
N VAL A 409 -2.62 10.16 -9.59
CA VAL A 409 -1.75 10.17 -10.77
C VAL A 409 -0.72 9.09 -10.57
N GLY A 410 -0.61 8.18 -11.54
CA GLY A 410 0.43 7.15 -11.59
C GLY A 410 1.81 7.77 -11.72
N VAL A 411 2.86 6.97 -11.56
CA VAL A 411 4.22 7.44 -11.81
C VAL A 411 4.50 7.32 -13.29
N GLU A 412 4.52 8.45 -14.00
CA GLU A 412 4.91 8.52 -15.41
C GLU A 412 6.44 8.53 -15.56
N ARG A 413 6.92 8.34 -16.80
CA ARG A 413 8.35 8.18 -17.15
C ARG A 413 9.24 9.38 -16.82
#